data_AF-A0A9X2G7Y5-F1
#
_entry.id   AF-A0A9X2G7Y5-F1
#
_cell.length_a   1.000
_cell.length_b   1.000
_cell.length_c   1.000
_cell.angle_alpha   90.00
_cell.angle_beta   90.00
_cell.angle_gamma   90.00
#
_symmetry.space_group_name_H-M   'P 1'
#
loop_
_entity.id
_entity.type
_entity.pdbx_description
1 polymer ?
#
loop_
_entity_poly.entity_id
_entity_poly.type
_entity_poly.pdbx_seq_one_letter_code
_entity_poly.pdbx_strand_id
1 'polypeptide(L)'
;MSGVDVARLRREAHERAVGRPRRPFAGTVTDERHDGVPMRRYAPTTTAADGTGLVFLHGGFGLFGDLDLQDGYCRQAAQTLGVVVLAVDYRLTPEASLDDSVADALAGLEALAATGCSRIVLAGDSAGGAVARLAAGRAAHRPAGLLLTNPNLDLTLGAYDDTLPGGPGRELSEYAFRSWARVTDLADAPHLEGSATGLPPTLVVVGSLDSLLPEARTFAAVCERDGVECRLEVLDGAAHGFVGTERADEVLATAAGYFNL
;
A
#
# COMPACT_ATOMS: atom_id res chain seq x y z
N MET A 1 -11.13 0.14 -28.07
CA MET A 1 -11.32 -0.64 -26.83
C MET A 1 -12.59 -0.13 -26.16
N SER A 2 -13.57 -0.98 -25.90
CA SER A 2 -14.73 -0.62 -25.05
C SER A 2 -14.18 -0.12 -23.72
N GLY A 3 -14.51 1.12 -23.34
CA GLY A 3 -13.93 1.78 -22.17
C GLY A 3 -14.15 0.95 -20.91
N VAL A 4 -13.13 0.87 -20.06
CA VAL A 4 -13.23 0.28 -18.72
C VAL A 4 -14.34 1.01 -17.96
N ASP A 5 -15.37 0.29 -17.51
CA ASP A 5 -16.45 0.84 -16.69
C ASP A 5 -15.98 0.94 -15.23
N VAL A 6 -15.28 2.04 -14.93
CA VAL A 6 -14.71 2.30 -13.59
C VAL A 6 -15.79 2.32 -12.51
N ALA A 7 -16.97 2.86 -12.81
CA ALA A 7 -18.08 2.92 -11.85
C ALA A 7 -18.55 1.50 -11.49
N ARG A 8 -18.67 0.60 -12.49
CA ARG A 8 -18.98 -0.80 -12.24
C ARG A 8 -17.88 -1.52 -11.46
N LEU A 9 -16.61 -1.33 -11.82
CA LEU A 9 -15.48 -1.93 -11.11
C LEU A 9 -15.47 -1.54 -9.62
N ARG A 10 -15.68 -0.26 -9.32
CA ARG A 10 -15.76 0.24 -7.93
C ARG A 10 -16.92 -0.37 -7.17
N ARG A 11 -18.13 -0.40 -7.74
CA ARG A 11 -19.30 -1.04 -7.09
C ARG A 11 -19.05 -2.51 -6.81
N GLU A 12 -18.57 -3.28 -7.80
CA GLU A 12 -18.33 -4.71 -7.63
C GLU A 12 -17.20 -4.98 -6.62
N ALA A 13 -16.16 -4.14 -6.59
CA ALA A 13 -15.09 -4.24 -5.59
C ALA A 13 -15.63 -3.97 -4.18
N HIS A 14 -16.42 -2.91 -4.00
CA HIS A 14 -17.06 -2.59 -2.73
C HIS A 14 -18.02 -3.69 -2.27
N GLU A 15 -18.90 -4.18 -3.15
CA GLU A 15 -19.84 -5.27 -2.86
C GLU A 15 -19.11 -6.55 -2.41
N ARG A 16 -18.00 -6.90 -3.08
CA ARG A 16 -17.14 -8.01 -2.65
C ARG A 16 -16.49 -7.74 -1.30
N ALA A 17 -16.07 -6.50 -1.02
CA ALA A 17 -15.43 -6.14 0.23
C ALA A 17 -16.40 -6.23 1.41
N VAL A 18 -17.58 -5.61 1.32
CA VAL A 18 -18.60 -5.62 2.38
C VAL A 18 -19.27 -6.98 2.56
N GLY A 19 -19.26 -7.82 1.51
CA GLY A 19 -19.73 -9.20 1.58
C GLY A 19 -18.79 -10.15 2.35
N ARG A 20 -17.54 -9.75 2.61
CA ARG A 20 -16.61 -10.55 3.43
C ARG A 20 -17.03 -10.49 4.89
N PRO A 21 -17.00 -11.61 5.63
CA PRO A 21 -17.16 -11.57 7.08
C PRO A 21 -16.13 -10.63 7.70
N ARG A 22 -16.58 -9.65 8.49
CA ARG A 22 -15.67 -8.78 9.23
C ARG A 22 -14.87 -9.60 10.24
N ARG A 23 -13.56 -9.40 10.25
CA ARG A 23 -12.69 -10.02 11.25
C ARG A 23 -13.06 -9.50 12.65
N PRO A 24 -13.16 -10.37 13.67
CA PRO A 24 -13.30 -9.92 15.05
C PRO A 24 -12.16 -8.96 15.42
N PHE A 25 -12.49 -7.87 16.09
CA PHE A 25 -11.51 -6.87 16.47
C PHE A 25 -11.73 -6.44 17.92
N ALA A 26 -10.73 -6.67 18.77
CA ALA A 26 -10.72 -6.22 20.15
C ALA A 26 -10.18 -4.79 20.22
N GLY A 27 -11.08 -3.80 20.13
CA GLY A 27 -10.71 -2.39 20.06
C GLY A 27 -11.84 -1.54 19.48
N THR A 28 -11.49 -0.33 19.03
CA THR A 28 -12.42 0.58 18.35
C THR A 28 -12.07 0.73 16.88
N VAL A 29 -13.10 0.83 16.04
CA VAL A 29 -12.97 1.20 14.63
C VAL A 29 -13.82 2.43 14.40
N THR A 30 -13.20 3.53 13.99
CA THR A 30 -13.85 4.84 13.85
C THR A 30 -13.48 5.47 12.52
N ASP A 31 -14.50 5.88 11.78
CA ASP A 31 -14.31 6.67 10.56
C ASP A 31 -14.13 8.13 10.92
N GLU A 32 -13.16 8.78 10.28
CA GLU A 32 -12.83 10.18 10.49
C GLU A 32 -12.43 10.86 9.19
N ARG A 33 -12.23 12.17 9.24
CA ARG A 33 -11.76 12.96 8.10
C ARG A 33 -10.67 13.92 8.56
N HIS A 34 -9.59 14.01 7.81
CA HIS A 34 -8.55 15.01 7.98
C HIS A 34 -8.37 15.75 6.65
N ASP A 35 -8.51 17.08 6.66
CA ASP A 35 -8.49 17.93 5.47
C ASP A 35 -9.39 17.44 4.31
N GLY A 36 -10.53 16.86 4.68
CA GLY A 36 -11.53 16.33 3.74
C GLY A 36 -11.26 14.91 3.25
N VAL A 37 -10.08 14.34 3.50
CA VAL A 37 -9.71 12.96 3.16
C VAL A 37 -10.38 12.00 4.15
N PRO A 38 -11.23 11.05 3.70
CA PRO A 38 -11.80 10.03 4.57
C PRO A 38 -10.74 9.04 5.04
N MET A 39 -10.85 8.63 6.30
CA MET A 39 -9.93 7.69 6.93
C MET A 39 -10.69 6.76 7.87
N ARG A 40 -10.12 5.59 8.16
CA ARG A 40 -10.62 4.66 9.19
C ARG A 40 -9.50 4.34 10.17
N ARG A 41 -9.72 4.68 11.43
CA ARG A 41 -8.80 4.38 12.52
C ARG A 41 -9.19 3.07 13.19
N TYR A 42 -8.21 2.19 13.38
CA TYR A 42 -8.30 0.94 14.11
C TYR A 42 -7.40 1.05 15.34
N ALA A 43 -7.99 1.12 16.53
CA ALA A 43 -7.26 1.21 17.79
C ALA A 43 -7.50 -0.07 18.61
N PRO A 44 -6.50 -0.95 18.75
CA PRO A 44 -6.63 -2.16 19.56
C PRO A 44 -6.75 -1.80 21.04
N THR A 45 -7.36 -2.67 21.86
CA THR A 45 -7.51 -2.45 23.31
C THR A 45 -6.17 -2.28 24.03
N THR A 46 -5.11 -2.91 23.50
CA THR A 46 -3.74 -2.77 24.00
C THR A 46 -2.88 -2.24 22.88
N THR A 47 -2.31 -1.06 23.10
CA THR A 47 -1.37 -0.43 22.16
C THR A 47 0.04 -0.45 22.73
N ALA A 48 1.04 -0.52 21.87
CA ALA A 48 2.43 -0.32 22.22
C ALA A 48 2.60 1.03 22.95
N ALA A 49 3.41 1.03 24.02
CA ALA A 49 3.60 2.20 24.86
C ALA A 49 4.59 3.23 24.24
N ASP A 50 5.24 2.88 23.13
CA ASP A 50 6.32 3.65 22.49
C ASP A 50 5.81 4.73 21.51
N GLY A 51 4.48 4.85 21.35
CA GLY A 51 3.89 5.80 20.43
C GLY A 51 4.03 5.41 18.96
N THR A 52 4.17 4.11 18.67
CA THR A 52 4.19 3.60 17.30
C THR A 52 2.80 3.47 16.70
N GLY A 53 2.66 3.90 15.44
CA GLY A 53 1.44 3.78 14.65
C GLY A 53 1.75 3.39 13.20
N LEU A 54 0.72 3.00 12.46
CA LEU A 54 0.83 2.62 11.06
C LEU A 54 -0.20 3.37 10.22
N VAL A 55 0.25 4.01 9.13
CA VAL A 55 -0.65 4.52 8.08
C VAL A 55 -0.71 3.51 6.96
N PHE A 56 -1.91 3.14 6.53
CA PHE A 56 -2.12 2.12 5.50
C PHE A 56 -2.81 2.69 4.26
N LEU A 57 -2.27 2.38 3.08
CA LEU A 57 -2.80 2.76 1.77
C LEU A 57 -3.19 1.50 0.99
N HIS A 58 -4.47 1.39 0.64
CA HIS A 58 -5.02 0.19 -0.01
C HIS A 58 -4.55 0.02 -1.47
N GLY A 59 -4.64 -1.18 -2.01
CA GLY A 59 -4.41 -1.49 -3.42
C GLY A 59 -5.60 -1.18 -4.33
N GLY A 60 -5.74 -1.92 -5.43
CA GLY A 60 -6.86 -1.75 -6.37
C GLY A 60 -6.54 -0.91 -7.60
N PHE A 61 -5.31 -1.05 -8.10
CA PHE A 61 -4.83 -0.44 -9.35
C PHE A 61 -4.80 1.10 -9.34
N GLY A 62 -5.12 1.75 -8.22
CA GLY A 62 -5.39 3.20 -8.18
C GLY A 62 -6.72 3.57 -8.84
N LEU A 63 -7.55 2.58 -9.23
CA LEU A 63 -8.84 2.75 -9.89
C LEU A 63 -10.03 2.47 -8.95
N PHE A 64 -9.89 1.51 -8.06
CA PHE A 64 -10.91 1.10 -7.10
C PHE A 64 -10.27 0.75 -5.76
N GLY A 65 -11.13 0.48 -4.78
CA GLY A 65 -10.74 0.31 -3.39
C GLY A 65 -11.31 1.45 -2.55
N ASP A 66 -11.48 1.16 -1.28
CA ASP A 66 -12.00 2.04 -0.26
C ASP A 66 -11.61 1.48 1.12
N LEU A 67 -12.11 2.10 2.19
CA LEU A 67 -11.87 1.69 3.57
C LEU A 67 -12.39 0.28 3.91
N ASP A 68 -13.30 -0.28 3.12
CA ASP A 68 -13.82 -1.63 3.32
C ASP A 68 -12.96 -2.68 2.58
N LEU A 69 -12.30 -2.33 1.47
CA LEU A 69 -11.52 -3.26 0.65
C LEU A 69 -10.49 -4.07 1.47
N GLN A 70 -9.78 -3.38 2.37
CA GLN A 70 -8.73 -3.95 3.22
C GLN A 70 -9.05 -3.80 4.73
N ASP A 71 -10.34 -3.69 5.12
CA ASP A 71 -10.76 -3.59 6.53
C ASP A 71 -10.25 -4.79 7.36
N GLY A 72 -10.34 -6.00 6.81
CA GLY A 72 -9.83 -7.21 7.45
C GLY A 72 -8.32 -7.15 7.73
N TYR A 73 -7.53 -6.71 6.75
CA TYR A 73 -6.08 -6.57 6.90
C TYR A 73 -5.73 -5.50 7.95
N CYS A 74 -6.40 -4.34 7.93
CA CYS A 74 -6.13 -3.27 8.89
C CYS A 74 -6.44 -3.68 10.33
N ARG A 75 -7.55 -4.41 10.55
CA ARG A 75 -7.86 -5.02 11.86
C ARG A 75 -6.77 -5.97 12.33
N GLN A 76 -6.35 -6.87 11.43
CA GLN A 76 -5.32 -7.86 11.71
C GLN A 76 -3.98 -7.20 12.01
N ALA A 77 -3.55 -6.21 11.22
CA ALA A 77 -2.33 -5.45 11.44
C ALA A 77 -2.35 -4.73 12.79
N ALA A 78 -3.45 -4.03 13.12
CA ALA A 78 -3.59 -3.35 14.41
C ALA A 78 -3.50 -4.33 15.60
N GLN A 79 -4.10 -5.51 15.51
CA GLN A 79 -4.05 -6.52 16.58
C GLN A 79 -2.69 -7.21 16.68
N THR A 80 -2.14 -7.66 15.56
CA THR A 80 -0.88 -8.44 15.53
C THR A 80 0.32 -7.58 15.91
N LEU A 81 0.36 -6.34 15.43
CA LEU A 81 1.44 -5.40 15.75
C LEU A 81 1.19 -4.64 17.06
N GLY A 82 -0.04 -4.66 17.59
CA GLY A 82 -0.39 -3.90 18.78
C GLY A 82 -0.28 -2.38 18.59
N VAL A 83 -0.56 -1.87 17.39
CA VAL A 83 -0.44 -0.44 17.05
C VAL A 83 -1.75 0.14 16.55
N VAL A 84 -1.89 1.47 16.65
CA VAL A 84 -2.97 2.17 15.95
C VAL A 84 -2.70 2.10 14.45
N VAL A 85 -3.70 1.67 13.68
CA VAL A 85 -3.67 1.70 12.22
C VAL A 85 -4.63 2.78 11.72
N LEU A 86 -4.16 3.64 10.82
CA LEU A 86 -4.97 4.63 10.12
C LEU A 86 -4.99 4.31 8.62
N ALA A 87 -6.10 3.76 8.14
CA ALA A 87 -6.30 3.53 6.70
C ALA A 87 -6.78 4.83 6.03
N VAL A 88 -6.20 5.15 4.88
CA VAL A 88 -6.53 6.37 4.11
C VAL A 88 -7.31 6.01 2.86
N ASP A 89 -8.47 6.64 2.68
CA ASP A 89 -9.31 6.55 1.48
C ASP A 89 -8.83 7.59 0.45
N TYR A 90 -7.64 7.37 -0.08
CA TYR A 90 -6.99 8.33 -0.96
C TYR A 90 -7.70 8.41 -2.31
N ARG A 91 -7.70 9.60 -2.94
CA ARG A 91 -8.40 9.82 -4.20
C ARG A 91 -7.81 8.97 -5.34
N LEU A 92 -8.70 8.46 -6.19
CA LEU A 92 -8.40 7.47 -7.23
C LEU A 92 -8.54 8.04 -8.65
N THR A 93 -7.88 7.40 -9.60
CA THR A 93 -8.03 7.67 -11.03
C THR A 93 -9.37 7.12 -11.55
N PRO A 94 -10.03 7.71 -12.57
CA PRO A 94 -9.60 8.83 -13.42
C PRO A 94 -9.80 10.23 -12.82
N GLU A 95 -10.55 10.38 -11.74
CA GLU A 95 -10.91 11.70 -11.18
C GLU A 95 -9.71 12.42 -10.58
N ALA A 96 -8.78 11.67 -9.99
CA ALA A 96 -7.58 12.19 -9.36
C ALA A 96 -6.30 11.61 -9.97
N SER A 97 -5.22 12.38 -9.88
CA SER A 97 -3.88 11.98 -10.33
C SER A 97 -3.14 11.18 -9.25
N LEU A 98 -2.00 10.58 -9.61
CA LEU A 98 -1.08 9.98 -8.64
C LEU A 98 -0.60 11.00 -7.58
N ASP A 99 -0.38 12.25 -7.97
CA ASP A 99 0.04 13.29 -7.03
C ASP A 99 -1.07 13.66 -6.02
N ASP A 100 -2.33 13.61 -6.44
CA ASP A 100 -3.48 13.77 -5.53
C ASP A 100 -3.55 12.62 -4.52
N SER A 101 -3.37 11.37 -4.97
CA SER A 101 -3.32 10.21 -4.07
C SER A 101 -2.19 10.34 -3.05
N VAL A 102 -1.02 10.84 -3.48
CA VAL A 102 0.13 11.07 -2.60
C VAL A 102 -0.11 12.20 -1.61
N ALA A 103 -0.79 13.29 -2.03
CA ALA A 103 -1.17 14.36 -1.12
C ALA A 103 -2.10 13.84 0.00
N ASP A 104 -3.05 12.96 -0.34
CA ASP A 104 -3.95 12.37 0.66
C ASP A 104 -3.21 11.43 1.62
N ALA A 105 -2.21 10.69 1.14
CA ALA A 105 -1.34 9.88 1.98
C ALA A 105 -0.50 10.72 2.97
N LEU A 106 -0.01 11.87 2.54
CA LEU A 106 0.69 12.83 3.40
C LEU A 106 -0.24 13.38 4.49
N ALA A 107 -1.48 13.71 4.14
CA ALA A 107 -2.51 14.09 5.11
C ALA A 107 -2.77 12.97 6.14
N GLY A 108 -2.70 11.70 5.74
CA GLY A 108 -2.77 10.55 6.66
C GLY A 108 -1.60 10.48 7.66
N LEU A 109 -0.37 10.74 7.21
CA LEU A 109 0.80 10.82 8.09
C LEU A 109 0.65 11.95 9.11
N GLU A 110 0.22 13.12 8.66
CA GLU A 110 -0.02 14.29 9.50
C GLU A 110 -1.13 14.04 10.53
N ALA A 111 -2.24 13.45 10.09
CA ALA A 111 -3.37 13.09 10.95
C ALA A 111 -2.95 12.13 12.07
N LEU A 112 -2.18 11.09 11.73
CA LEU A 112 -1.73 10.12 12.73
C LEU A 112 -0.71 10.74 13.69
N ALA A 113 0.24 11.54 13.17
CA ALA A 113 1.22 12.25 13.99
C ALA A 113 0.55 13.20 15.01
N ALA A 114 -0.53 13.88 14.62
CA ALA A 114 -1.30 14.78 15.49
C ALA A 114 -1.95 14.06 16.69
N THR A 115 -2.08 12.74 16.67
CA THR A 115 -2.56 11.95 17.81
C THR A 115 -1.49 11.69 18.88
N GLY A 116 -0.24 12.09 18.62
CA GLY A 116 0.92 11.82 19.48
C GLY A 116 1.76 10.62 19.03
N CYS A 117 1.39 9.93 17.95
CA CYS A 117 2.25 8.92 17.33
C CYS A 117 3.52 9.57 16.78
N SER A 118 4.67 9.22 17.36
CA SER A 118 5.97 9.79 16.97
C SER A 118 6.79 8.87 16.08
N ARG A 119 6.43 7.57 16.04
CA ARG A 119 7.06 6.55 15.20
C ARG A 119 5.99 5.99 14.26
N ILE A 120 5.98 6.43 13.01
CA ILE A 120 4.95 6.01 12.05
C ILE A 120 5.57 5.11 10.99
N VAL A 121 5.05 3.89 10.85
CA VAL A 121 5.30 3.05 9.68
C VAL A 121 4.29 3.41 8.60
N LEU A 122 4.77 3.76 7.41
CA LEU A 122 3.90 3.92 6.25
C LEU A 122 3.82 2.59 5.51
N ALA A 123 2.62 2.13 5.22
CA ALA A 123 2.39 0.85 4.58
C ALA A 123 1.46 1.00 3.36
N GLY A 124 1.70 0.20 2.33
CA GLY A 124 0.78 0.11 1.19
C GLY A 124 0.86 -1.21 0.45
N ASP A 125 -0.29 -1.71 0.00
CA ASP A 125 -0.38 -2.91 -0.83
C ASP A 125 -0.61 -2.57 -2.30
N SER A 126 0.00 -3.31 -3.23
CA SER A 126 -0.23 -3.14 -4.67
C SER A 126 -0.04 -1.68 -5.12
N ALA A 127 -1.05 -1.07 -5.73
CA ALA A 127 -1.06 0.35 -6.10
C ALA A 127 -0.88 1.30 -4.90
N GLY A 128 -1.36 0.93 -3.70
CA GLY A 128 -1.09 1.67 -2.47
C GLY A 128 0.40 1.70 -2.13
N GLY A 129 1.16 0.69 -2.57
CA GLY A 129 2.62 0.66 -2.48
C GLY A 129 3.29 1.79 -3.28
N ALA A 130 2.78 2.12 -4.47
CA ALA A 130 3.25 3.25 -5.28
C ALA A 130 3.01 4.58 -4.54
N VAL A 131 1.82 4.75 -3.96
CA VAL A 131 1.47 5.95 -3.17
C VAL A 131 2.36 6.05 -1.94
N ALA A 132 2.54 4.96 -1.20
CA ALA A 132 3.35 4.90 0.01
C ALA A 132 4.81 5.25 -0.29
N ARG A 133 5.37 4.67 -1.36
CA ARG A 133 6.75 4.93 -1.81
C ARG A 133 6.99 6.40 -2.17
N LEU A 134 6.04 7.03 -2.86
CA LEU A 134 6.15 8.45 -3.22
C LEU A 134 5.94 9.36 -2.02
N ALA A 135 4.93 9.08 -1.19
CA ALA A 135 4.66 9.84 0.03
C ALA A 135 5.86 9.79 1.00
N ALA A 136 6.49 8.62 1.19
CA ALA A 136 7.67 8.49 2.03
C ALA A 136 8.85 9.38 1.58
N GLY A 137 9.01 9.58 0.26
CA GLY A 137 10.04 10.47 -0.29
C GLY A 137 9.68 11.97 -0.27
N ARG A 138 8.40 12.30 -0.06
CA ARG A 138 7.88 13.69 -0.05
C ARG A 138 7.48 14.18 1.35
N ALA A 139 7.43 13.30 2.33
CA ALA A 139 7.01 13.62 3.69
C ALA A 139 7.95 14.63 4.36
N ALA A 140 7.38 15.65 5.01
CA ALA A 140 8.15 16.64 5.77
C ALA A 140 8.91 15.99 6.95
N HIS A 141 8.30 14.97 7.55
CA HIS A 141 8.93 14.10 8.53
C HIS A 141 9.03 12.68 7.96
N ARG A 142 10.27 12.17 7.86
CA ARG A 142 10.53 10.83 7.36
C ARG A 142 9.82 9.80 8.25
N PRO A 143 8.99 8.89 7.70
CA PRO A 143 8.41 7.79 8.45
C PRO A 143 9.50 6.94 9.14
N ALA A 144 9.14 6.24 10.21
CA ALA A 144 10.06 5.33 10.90
C ALA A 144 10.36 4.06 10.08
N GLY A 145 9.45 3.68 9.18
CA GLY A 145 9.60 2.53 8.29
C GLY A 145 8.65 2.60 7.10
N LEU A 146 8.96 1.85 6.04
CA LEU A 146 8.12 1.70 4.85
C LEU A 146 7.84 0.21 4.60
N LEU A 147 6.58 -0.20 4.72
CA LEU A 147 6.13 -1.58 4.46
C LEU A 147 5.40 -1.64 3.10
N LEU A 148 5.96 -2.37 2.15
CA LEU A 148 5.41 -2.52 0.81
C LEU A 148 5.04 -3.98 0.56
N THR A 149 3.78 -4.26 0.29
CA THR A 149 3.30 -5.62 -0.01
C THR A 149 2.84 -5.72 -1.45
N ASN A 150 3.43 -6.64 -2.21
CA ASN A 150 3.22 -6.81 -3.65
C ASN A 150 3.14 -5.47 -4.42
N PRO A 151 4.07 -4.52 -4.20
CA PRO A 151 3.88 -3.13 -4.59
C PRO A 151 4.03 -2.90 -6.09
N ASN A 152 3.32 -1.90 -6.63
CA ASN A 152 3.69 -1.31 -7.91
C ASN A 152 4.85 -0.31 -7.71
N LEU A 153 5.97 -0.58 -8.36
CA LEU A 153 7.24 0.16 -8.31
C LEU A 153 7.72 0.57 -9.71
N ASP A 154 7.09 0.09 -10.77
CA ASP A 154 7.29 0.54 -12.14
C ASP A 154 5.93 0.66 -12.85
N LEU A 155 5.43 1.89 -12.99
CA LEU A 155 4.14 2.13 -13.64
C LEU A 155 4.23 2.03 -15.17
N THR A 156 5.41 1.81 -15.74
CA THR A 156 5.56 1.55 -17.18
C THR A 156 5.26 0.10 -17.56
N LEU A 157 5.16 -0.80 -16.57
CA LEU A 157 5.10 -2.25 -16.75
C LEU A 157 6.30 -2.83 -17.51
N GLY A 158 7.46 -2.14 -17.51
CA GLY A 158 8.65 -2.57 -18.21
C GLY A 158 9.26 -3.86 -17.63
N ALA A 159 9.12 -4.07 -16.32
CA ALA A 159 9.58 -5.26 -15.62
C ALA A 159 8.46 -6.30 -15.34
N TYR A 160 7.23 -6.07 -15.82
CA TYR A 160 6.10 -6.96 -15.58
C TYR A 160 6.33 -8.34 -16.24
N ASP A 161 6.20 -9.43 -15.48
CA ASP A 161 6.40 -10.79 -15.98
C ASP A 161 5.08 -11.51 -16.26
N ASP A 162 4.70 -11.56 -17.54
CA ASP A 162 3.52 -12.28 -18.02
C ASP A 162 3.62 -13.82 -17.88
N THR A 163 4.82 -14.36 -17.61
CA THR A 163 5.00 -15.81 -17.43
C THR A 163 4.61 -16.28 -16.03
N LEU A 164 4.51 -15.36 -15.07
CA LEU A 164 4.09 -15.68 -13.70
C LEU A 164 2.55 -15.74 -13.60
N PRO A 165 1.99 -16.77 -12.96
CA PRO A 165 0.56 -17.08 -13.08
C PRO A 165 -0.35 -16.27 -12.13
N GLY A 166 0.22 -15.48 -11.22
CA GLY A 166 -0.48 -14.90 -10.08
C GLY A 166 -0.43 -13.38 -9.99
N GLY A 167 -0.04 -12.67 -11.06
CA GLY A 167 0.02 -11.20 -11.08
C GLY A 167 -1.32 -10.48 -11.30
N PRO A 168 -1.35 -9.15 -11.12
CA PRO A 168 -2.52 -8.33 -11.42
C PRO A 168 -2.73 -8.19 -12.93
N GLY A 169 -3.96 -8.25 -13.42
CA GLY A 169 -4.25 -8.26 -14.86
C GLY A 169 -3.62 -7.10 -15.64
N ARG A 170 -2.70 -7.41 -16.57
CA ARG A 170 -1.91 -6.44 -17.36
C ARG A 170 -2.76 -5.37 -18.05
N GLU A 171 -3.81 -5.76 -18.78
CA GLU A 171 -4.65 -4.80 -19.53
C GLU A 171 -5.29 -3.74 -18.61
N LEU A 172 -5.72 -4.15 -17.40
CA LEU A 172 -6.30 -3.23 -16.43
C LEU A 172 -5.22 -2.32 -15.82
N SER A 173 -4.04 -2.87 -15.52
CA SER A 173 -2.88 -2.09 -15.07
C SER A 173 -2.49 -1.03 -16.09
N GLU A 174 -2.42 -1.38 -17.37
CA GLU A 174 -2.09 -0.44 -18.44
C GLU A 174 -3.10 0.72 -18.55
N TYR A 175 -4.41 0.42 -18.46
CA TYR A 175 -5.44 1.45 -18.45
C TYR A 175 -5.33 2.34 -17.20
N ALA A 176 -5.17 1.72 -16.03
CA ALA A 176 -5.07 2.41 -14.75
C ALA A 176 -3.88 3.37 -14.72
N PHE A 177 -2.69 2.88 -15.08
CA PHE A 177 -1.44 3.61 -14.92
C PHE A 177 -1.34 4.78 -15.91
N ARG A 178 -1.79 4.61 -17.17
CA ARG A 178 -1.94 5.76 -18.10
C ARG A 178 -2.85 6.84 -17.51
N SER A 179 -4.00 6.43 -16.98
CA SER A 179 -4.99 7.37 -16.41
C SER A 179 -4.48 8.07 -15.15
N TRP A 180 -3.79 7.34 -14.27
CA TRP A 180 -3.31 7.82 -12.97
C TRP A 180 -2.09 8.72 -13.09
N ALA A 181 -1.13 8.34 -13.95
CA ALA A 181 0.05 9.13 -14.27
C ALA A 181 -0.21 10.28 -15.25
N ARG A 182 -1.43 10.36 -15.83
CA ARG A 182 -1.82 11.39 -16.81
C ARG A 182 -0.97 11.36 -18.09
N VAL A 183 -0.64 10.17 -18.56
CA VAL A 183 0.21 9.95 -19.75
C VAL A 183 -0.57 9.27 -20.88
N THR A 184 -0.14 9.52 -22.12
CA THR A 184 -0.72 8.85 -23.30
C THR A 184 0.03 7.57 -23.63
N ASP A 185 1.36 7.65 -23.73
CA ASP A 185 2.22 6.48 -23.81
C ASP A 185 2.51 5.99 -22.38
N LEU A 186 2.41 4.67 -22.17
CA LEU A 186 2.71 4.09 -20.86
C LEU A 186 4.22 4.15 -20.55
N ALA A 187 5.07 4.23 -21.58
CA ALA A 187 6.51 4.41 -21.42
C ALA A 187 6.89 5.75 -20.74
N ASP A 188 5.98 6.73 -20.76
CA ASP A 188 6.17 8.01 -20.06
C ASP A 188 5.71 7.97 -18.59
N ALA A 189 5.14 6.85 -18.13
CA ALA A 189 4.68 6.70 -16.76
C ALA A 189 5.87 6.66 -15.77
N PRO A 190 5.66 6.99 -14.48
CA PRO A 190 6.74 6.98 -13.50
C PRO A 190 7.39 5.60 -13.31
N HIS A 191 8.71 5.55 -13.48
CA HIS A 191 9.56 4.50 -12.94
C HIS A 191 9.83 4.78 -11.45
N LEU A 192 9.04 4.15 -10.56
CA LEU A 192 9.15 4.39 -9.11
C LEU A 192 10.32 3.63 -8.46
N GLU A 193 11.00 2.78 -9.24
CA GLU A 193 12.30 2.16 -8.96
C GLU A 193 13.51 3.09 -9.25
N GLY A 194 13.26 4.38 -9.50
CA GLY A 194 14.30 5.40 -9.46
C GLY A 194 14.96 5.54 -8.07
N SER A 195 15.74 6.61 -7.87
CA SER A 195 16.50 6.85 -6.62
C SER A 195 15.69 6.57 -5.35
N ALA A 196 16.21 5.70 -4.48
CA ALA A 196 15.68 5.41 -3.15
C ALA A 196 16.21 6.36 -2.07
N THR A 197 17.18 7.21 -2.40
CA THR A 197 17.78 8.18 -1.47
C THR A 197 16.70 8.92 -0.66
N GLY A 198 16.82 8.88 0.67
CA GLY A 198 15.90 9.56 1.59
C GLY A 198 14.72 8.70 2.10
N LEU A 199 14.45 7.55 1.49
CA LEU A 199 13.45 6.61 2.00
C LEU A 199 13.83 6.01 3.35
N PRO A 200 12.87 5.74 4.25
CA PRO A 200 13.12 5.05 5.53
C PRO A 200 13.57 3.59 5.34
N PRO A 201 14.00 2.90 6.42
CA PRO A 201 14.14 1.45 6.39
C PRO A 201 12.92 0.82 5.75
N THR A 202 13.12 0.00 4.72
CA THR A 202 12.04 -0.48 3.85
C THR A 202 11.94 -2.00 3.88
N LEU A 203 10.76 -2.54 4.11
CA LEU A 203 10.46 -3.96 3.95
C LEU A 203 9.57 -4.13 2.72
N VAL A 204 10.07 -4.83 1.72
CA VAL A 204 9.32 -5.21 0.52
C VAL A 204 8.98 -6.69 0.64
N VAL A 205 7.69 -7.02 0.58
CA VAL A 205 7.22 -8.41 0.58
C VAL A 205 6.47 -8.67 -0.71
N VAL A 206 6.82 -9.72 -1.45
CA VAL A 206 6.21 -10.05 -2.75
C VAL A 206 6.06 -11.56 -2.91
N GLY A 207 5.04 -12.02 -3.65
CA GLY A 207 4.82 -13.44 -3.87
C GLY A 207 5.73 -14.02 -4.95
N SER A 208 6.13 -15.29 -4.85
CA SER A 208 6.94 -15.95 -5.90
C SER A 208 6.18 -16.20 -7.21
N LEU A 209 4.84 -16.14 -7.19
CA LEU A 209 3.97 -16.27 -8.36
C LEU A 209 3.47 -14.93 -8.90
N ASP A 210 3.89 -13.81 -8.30
CA ASP A 210 3.41 -12.47 -8.63
C ASP A 210 4.19 -11.88 -9.80
N SER A 211 3.50 -11.43 -10.85
CA SER A 211 4.12 -10.76 -12.01
C SER A 211 4.89 -9.48 -11.66
N LEU A 212 4.71 -8.93 -10.45
CA LEU A 212 5.45 -7.77 -9.93
C LEU A 212 6.75 -8.16 -9.19
N LEU A 213 7.09 -9.46 -9.12
CA LEU A 213 8.34 -9.91 -8.48
C LEU A 213 9.61 -9.28 -9.09
N PRO A 214 9.76 -9.13 -10.43
CA PRO A 214 10.97 -8.55 -10.99
C PRO A 214 11.20 -7.09 -10.56
N GLU A 215 10.16 -6.24 -10.58
CA GLU A 215 10.28 -4.84 -10.13
C GLU A 215 10.60 -4.73 -8.62
N ALA A 216 10.08 -5.64 -7.80
CA ALA A 216 10.47 -5.71 -6.39
C ALA A 216 11.96 -6.05 -6.20
N ARG A 217 12.51 -6.95 -7.04
CA ARG A 217 13.96 -7.27 -7.05
C ARG A 217 14.80 -6.09 -7.53
N THR A 218 14.36 -5.41 -8.60
CA THR A 218 15.05 -4.22 -9.11
C THR A 218 15.09 -3.13 -8.05
N PHE A 219 13.96 -2.85 -7.39
CA PHE A 219 13.92 -1.85 -6.33
C PHE A 219 14.78 -2.21 -5.11
N ALA A 220 14.87 -3.49 -4.73
CA ALA A 220 15.79 -3.91 -3.68
C ALA A 220 17.27 -3.62 -4.05
N ALA A 221 17.68 -3.89 -5.29
CA ALA A 221 19.01 -3.56 -5.79
C ALA A 221 19.25 -2.03 -5.85
N VAL A 222 18.20 -1.26 -6.14
CA VAL A 222 18.24 0.21 -6.12
C VAL A 222 18.45 0.74 -4.69
N CYS A 223 17.77 0.19 -3.69
CA CYS A 223 17.99 0.54 -2.30
C CYS A 223 19.43 0.23 -1.87
N GLU A 224 19.97 -0.94 -2.24
CA GLU A 224 21.37 -1.30 -1.96
C GLU A 224 22.34 -0.30 -2.59
N ARG A 225 22.14 0.03 -3.87
CA ARG A 225 22.95 1.03 -4.60
C ARG A 225 22.94 2.39 -3.91
N ASP A 226 21.78 2.82 -3.41
CA ASP A 226 21.59 4.15 -2.82
C ASP A 226 21.86 4.17 -1.29
N GLY A 227 22.30 3.04 -0.71
CA GLY A 227 22.64 2.94 0.71
C GLY A 227 21.43 3.00 1.65
N VAL A 228 20.24 2.62 1.17
CA VAL A 228 19.01 2.55 1.95
C VAL A 228 18.83 1.14 2.50
N GLU A 229 18.61 1.02 3.81
CA GLU A 229 18.27 -0.26 4.44
C GLU A 229 16.96 -0.80 3.85
N CYS A 230 17.07 -1.91 3.14
CA CYS A 230 15.94 -2.54 2.47
C CYS A 230 16.03 -4.06 2.59
N ARG A 231 14.95 -4.69 3.07
CA ARG A 231 14.79 -6.14 3.04
C ARG A 231 13.73 -6.51 2.02
N LEU A 232 14.10 -7.39 1.09
CA LEU A 232 13.17 -8.07 0.21
C LEU A 232 12.84 -9.46 0.76
N GLU A 233 11.56 -9.72 1.00
CA GLU A 233 11.02 -11.02 1.40
C GLU A 233 10.17 -11.58 0.24
N VAL A 234 10.50 -12.79 -0.22
CA VAL A 234 9.74 -13.47 -1.27
C VAL A 234 8.94 -14.60 -0.65
N LEU A 235 7.61 -14.46 -0.65
CA LEU A 235 6.70 -15.47 -0.14
C LEU A 235 6.52 -16.59 -1.15
N ASP A 236 7.10 -17.75 -0.86
CA ASP A 236 6.99 -18.90 -1.76
C ASP A 236 5.53 -19.36 -1.90
N GLY A 237 5.12 -19.62 -3.15
CA GLY A 237 3.78 -20.05 -3.53
C GLY A 237 2.71 -18.95 -3.50
N ALA A 238 3.03 -17.73 -3.08
CA ALA A 238 2.04 -16.66 -3.00
C ALA A 238 1.85 -15.93 -4.34
N ALA A 239 0.58 -15.65 -4.67
CA ALA A 239 0.17 -14.76 -5.76
C ALA A 239 -0.03 -13.31 -5.25
N HIS A 240 -0.28 -12.38 -6.16
CA HIS A 240 -0.57 -10.98 -5.86
C HIS A 240 -1.78 -10.84 -4.91
N GLY A 241 -1.76 -9.83 -4.04
CA GLY A 241 -2.86 -9.54 -3.11
C GLY A 241 -2.94 -10.49 -1.91
N PHE A 242 -1.85 -11.15 -1.55
CA PHE A 242 -1.79 -12.13 -0.45
C PHE A 242 -2.16 -11.54 0.93
N VAL A 243 -2.12 -10.22 1.11
CA VAL A 243 -2.53 -9.53 2.36
C VAL A 243 -4.01 -9.73 2.70
N GLY A 244 -4.84 -10.11 1.73
CA GLY A 244 -6.24 -10.50 1.95
C GLY A 244 -6.41 -11.93 2.45
N THR A 245 -5.33 -12.70 2.62
CA THR A 245 -5.33 -14.13 2.96
C THR A 245 -4.69 -14.39 4.33
N GLU A 246 -4.54 -15.66 4.71
CA GLU A 246 -3.78 -16.06 5.90
C GLU A 246 -2.29 -15.70 5.84
N ARG A 247 -1.73 -15.49 4.64
CA ARG A 247 -0.33 -15.07 4.43
C ARG A 247 -0.01 -13.69 5.03
N ALA A 248 -1.03 -12.90 5.37
CA ALA A 248 -0.84 -11.63 6.06
C ALA A 248 -0.12 -11.79 7.41
N ASP A 249 -0.31 -12.91 8.11
CA ASP A 249 0.36 -13.15 9.41
C ASP A 249 1.88 -13.29 9.25
N GLU A 250 2.34 -13.95 8.19
CA GLU A 250 3.78 -14.08 7.88
C GLU A 250 4.43 -12.70 7.62
N VAL A 251 3.70 -11.83 6.91
CA VAL A 251 4.14 -10.46 6.62
C VAL A 251 4.21 -9.62 7.88
N LEU A 252 3.16 -9.65 8.70
CA LEU A 252 3.08 -8.86 9.93
C LEU A 252 4.12 -9.32 10.95
N ALA A 253 4.37 -10.63 11.07
CA ALA A 253 5.44 -11.15 11.92
C ALA A 253 6.84 -10.68 11.44
N THR A 254 7.07 -10.68 10.13
CA THR A 254 8.31 -10.16 9.55
C THR A 254 8.46 -8.66 9.79
N ALA A 255 7.38 -7.89 9.61
CA ALA A 255 7.35 -6.45 9.85
C ALA A 255 7.60 -6.10 11.32
N ALA A 256 7.02 -6.84 12.26
CA ALA A 256 7.24 -6.64 13.69
C ALA A 256 8.73 -6.78 14.06
N GLY A 257 9.38 -7.85 13.59
CA GLY A 257 10.81 -8.06 13.82
C GLY A 257 11.70 -7.04 13.11
N TYR A 258 11.34 -6.64 11.88
CA TYR A 258 12.14 -5.71 11.09
C TYR A 258 12.08 -4.27 11.61
N PHE A 259 10.90 -3.78 11.98
CA PHE A 259 10.72 -2.40 12.48
C PHE A 259 10.85 -2.28 14.00
N ASN A 260 11.05 -3.40 14.72
CA ASN A 260 11.07 -3.49 16.17
C ASN A 260 9.77 -2.95 16.80
N LEU A 261 8.64 -3.52 16.37
CA LEU A 261 7.28 -3.23 16.87
C LEU A 261 6.90 -4.14 18.04
#